data_AF-A0A819H0R8-F1
#
_entry.id   AF-A0A819H0R8-F1
#
_cell.length_a   1.000
_cell.length_b   1.000
_cell.length_c   1.000
_cell.angle_alpha   90.00
_cell.angle_beta   90.00
_cell.angle_gamma   90.00
#
_symmetry.space_group_name_H-M   'P 1'
#
loop_
_entity.id
_entity.type
_entity.pdbx_description
1 polymer ?
#
loop_
_entity_poly.entity_id
_entity_poly.type
_entity_poly.pdbx_seq_one_letter_code
_entity_poly.pdbx_strand_id
1 'polypeptide(L)'
;MNHSLGHIMDLPDEMIIKIWNNLNNIDVLYSFVGVNKRFDKLVRDLFYTRSIQLAKKDSKTNKYCALPDLIIDRSCLNILPQIHQYIECLILEPISTERILLSTMYPRLHKLIFTKINTDFVLHHFTGPTCPAEFVEPVLQHFLPRVEPVLDPAIPAASVFLRIIV
;
A
#
# COMPACT_ATOMS: atom_id res chain seq x y z
N MET A 1 11.82 14.46 39.84
CA MET A 1 12.66 14.01 38.70
C MET A 1 11.77 14.02 37.47
N ASN A 2 11.91 15.04 36.61
CA ASN A 2 11.20 15.08 35.33
C ASN A 2 11.95 14.14 34.39
N HIS A 3 11.46 12.92 34.21
CA HIS A 3 11.89 12.09 33.10
C HIS A 3 11.44 12.81 31.82
N SER A 4 12.35 13.53 31.15
CA SER A 4 12.09 13.95 29.78
C SER A 4 11.93 12.66 28.99
N LEU A 5 10.70 12.35 28.56
CA LEU A 5 10.45 11.35 27.54
C LEU A 5 11.45 11.61 26.42
N GLY A 6 12.39 10.68 26.23
CA GLY A 6 13.46 10.81 25.23
C GLY A 6 12.84 11.20 23.89
N HIS A 7 13.37 12.23 23.26
CA HIS A 7 12.80 12.72 22.03
C HIS A 7 13.01 11.62 20.97
N ILE A 8 12.01 11.33 20.13
CA ILE A 8 12.15 10.28 19.09
C ILE A 8 13.36 10.53 18.17
N MET A 9 13.78 11.79 18.07
CA MET A 9 14.97 12.20 17.32
C MET A 9 16.30 11.81 17.98
N ASP A 10 16.30 11.40 19.24
CA ASP A 10 17.50 10.93 19.93
C ASP A 10 17.74 9.43 19.70
N LEU A 11 16.72 8.71 19.21
CA LEU A 11 16.84 7.29 18.88
C LEU A 11 17.68 7.11 17.61
N PRO A 12 18.44 6.01 17.47
CA PRO A 12 19.11 5.65 16.23
C PRO A 12 18.11 5.26 15.13
N ASP A 13 18.52 5.39 13.87
CA ASP A 13 17.67 5.17 12.67
C ASP A 13 17.01 3.79 12.70
N GLU A 14 17.75 2.75 13.10
CA GLU A 14 17.30 1.36 13.15
C GLU A 14 16.18 1.14 14.18
N MET A 15 16.23 1.85 15.31
CA MET A 15 15.18 1.79 16.32
C MET A 15 13.89 2.43 15.82
N ILE A 16 14.01 3.57 15.11
CA ILE A 16 12.86 4.27 14.54
C ILE A 16 12.17 3.38 13.49
N ILE A 17 12.94 2.76 12.59
CA ILE A 17 12.39 1.84 11.59
C ILE A 17 11.70 0.65 12.27
N LYS A 18 12.30 0.07 13.31
CA LYS A 18 11.66 -1.01 14.08
C LYS A 18 10.33 -0.58 14.71
N ILE A 19 10.24 0.64 15.24
CA ILE A 19 8.98 1.17 15.77
C ILE A 19 7.96 1.32 14.63
N TRP A 20 8.35 1.93 13.52
CA TRP A 20 7.46 2.16 12.38
C TRP A 20 6.95 0.87 11.73
N ASN A 21 7.74 -0.20 11.72
CA ASN A 21 7.31 -1.51 11.24
C ASN A 21 6.18 -2.13 12.07
N ASN A 22 5.96 -1.66 13.31
CA ASN A 22 4.83 -2.07 14.13
C ASN A 22 3.60 -1.15 13.97
N LEU A 23 3.71 -0.11 13.14
CA LEU A 23 2.63 0.84 12.86
C LEU A 23 2.06 0.61 11.46
N ASN A 24 0.86 1.14 11.21
CA ASN A 24 0.28 1.13 9.87
C ASN A 24 1.11 2.04 8.95
N ASN A 25 1.61 1.51 7.82
CA ASN A 25 2.56 2.25 6.98
C ASN A 25 1.99 3.57 6.47
N ILE A 26 0.70 3.60 6.11
CA ILE A 26 0.08 4.82 5.61
C ILE A 26 0.03 5.94 6.66
N ASP A 27 -0.22 5.61 7.92
CA ASP A 27 -0.30 6.62 8.99
C ASP A 27 1.08 7.25 9.24
N VAL A 28 2.14 6.43 9.22
CA VAL A 28 3.53 6.89 9.34
C VAL A 28 3.94 7.72 8.13
N LEU A 29 3.72 7.23 6.91
CA LEU A 29 4.06 7.95 5.68
C LEU A 29 3.33 9.30 5.61
N TYR A 30 2.03 9.32 5.90
CA TYR A 30 1.24 10.54 5.94
C TYR A 30 1.75 11.52 7.00
N SER A 31 2.19 11.03 8.16
CA SER A 31 2.62 11.88 9.27
C SER A 31 4.03 12.44 9.09
N PHE A 32 4.94 11.69 8.46
CA PHE A 32 6.37 12.02 8.51
C PHE A 32 6.98 12.46 7.17
N VAL A 33 6.36 12.12 6.03
CA VAL A 33 6.86 12.58 4.72
C VAL A 33 6.73 14.10 4.60
N GLY A 34 7.85 14.77 4.34
CA GLY A 34 7.98 16.21 4.18
C GLY A 34 8.06 16.98 5.49
N VAL A 35 8.07 16.29 6.65
CA VAL A 35 8.14 16.95 7.96
C VAL A 35 9.58 17.16 8.41
N ASN A 36 10.47 16.20 8.15
CA ASN A 36 11.85 16.27 8.59
C ASN A 36 12.76 15.50 7.61
N LYS A 37 13.90 16.10 7.24
CA LYS A 37 14.89 15.50 6.32
C LYS A 37 15.38 14.11 6.75
N ARG A 38 15.51 13.87 8.06
CA ARG A 38 15.90 12.57 8.60
C ARG A 38 14.80 11.54 8.36
N PHE A 39 13.55 11.90 8.61
CA PHE A 39 12.41 11.02 8.34
C PHE A 39 12.21 10.76 6.85
N ASP A 40 12.42 11.77 6.00
CA ASP A 40 12.39 11.61 4.55
C ASP A 40 13.43 10.60 4.05
N LYS A 41 14.56 10.48 4.73
CA LYS A 41 15.55 9.42 4.48
C LYS A 41 15.04 8.06 4.96
N LEU A 42 14.48 7.98 6.17
CA LEU A 42 13.98 6.73 6.76
C LEU A 42 12.79 6.14 6.00
N VAL A 43 11.87 6.98 5.51
CA VAL A 43 10.74 6.52 4.68
C VAL A 43 11.18 6.09 3.29
N ARG A 44 12.46 6.14 2.93
CA ARG A 44 13.03 5.55 1.70
C ARG A 44 13.87 4.31 2.00
N ASP A 45 13.89 3.88 3.26
CA ASP A 45 14.56 2.65 3.66
C ASP A 45 13.86 1.45 3.03
N LEU A 46 14.65 0.62 2.35
CA LEU A 46 14.16 -0.54 1.60
C LEU A 46 13.37 -1.51 2.50
N PHE A 47 13.76 -1.71 3.75
CA PHE A 47 13.04 -2.63 4.64
C PHE A 47 11.66 -2.10 5.01
N TYR A 48 11.54 -0.78 5.13
CA TYR A 48 10.27 -0.13 5.44
C TYR A 48 9.35 -0.01 4.22
N THR A 49 9.86 0.41 3.07
CA THR A 49 9.03 0.73 1.88
C THR A 49 8.71 -0.41 0.96
N ARG A 50 9.32 -1.58 1.16
CA ARG A 50 9.13 -2.74 0.27
C ARG A 50 7.67 -3.13 0.12
N SER A 51 6.91 -3.07 1.21
CA SER A 51 5.49 -3.43 1.23
C SER A 51 4.69 -2.28 1.83
N ILE A 52 3.89 -1.61 1.01
CA ILE A 52 3.05 -0.48 1.44
C ILE A 52 1.59 -0.89 1.47
N GLN A 53 0.96 -0.68 2.63
CA GLN A 53 -0.48 -0.84 2.79
C GLN A 53 -1.20 0.51 2.72
N LEU A 54 -2.02 0.67 1.69
CA LEU A 54 -2.90 1.83 1.46
C LEU A 54 -4.36 1.47 1.78
N ALA A 55 -4.54 0.82 2.92
CA ALA A 55 -5.83 0.49 3.50
C ALA A 55 -5.72 0.58 5.03
N LYS A 56 -6.80 0.97 5.70
CA LYS A 56 -6.82 1.04 7.17
C LYS A 56 -7.51 -0.18 7.73
N LYS A 57 -6.82 -0.94 8.59
CA LYS A 57 -7.44 -2.02 9.35
C LYS A 57 -8.17 -1.43 10.56
N ASP A 58 -9.47 -1.64 10.62
CA ASP A 58 -10.29 -1.27 11.76
C ASP A 58 -10.02 -2.25 12.92
N SER A 59 -9.63 -1.73 14.08
CA SER A 59 -9.22 -2.53 15.23
C SER A 59 -10.38 -3.27 15.92
N LYS A 60 -11.62 -2.80 15.75
CA LYS A 60 -12.81 -3.40 16.38
C LYS A 60 -13.38 -4.52 15.52
N THR A 61 -13.40 -4.32 14.22
CA THR A 61 -14.03 -5.22 13.26
C THR A 61 -13.04 -6.13 12.54
N ASN A 62 -11.73 -5.85 12.66
CA ASN A 62 -10.65 -6.48 11.89
C ASN A 62 -10.83 -6.37 10.37
N LYS A 63 -11.71 -5.47 9.91
CA LYS A 63 -11.97 -5.24 8.48
C LYS A 63 -11.08 -4.14 7.95
N TYR A 64 -10.74 -4.22 6.68
CA TYR A 64 -10.09 -3.13 5.98
C TYR A 64 -11.14 -2.13 5.48
N CYS A 65 -10.89 -0.86 5.76
CA CYS A 65 -11.70 0.27 5.34
C CYS A 65 -10.95 1.11 4.32
N ALA A 66 -11.72 1.72 3.42
CA ALA A 66 -11.23 2.72 2.49
C ALA A 66 -10.57 3.88 3.26
N LEU A 67 -9.50 4.42 2.69
CA LEU A 67 -8.89 5.64 3.21
C LEU A 67 -9.72 6.86 2.75
N PRO A 68 -9.81 7.93 3.56
CA PRO A 68 -10.38 9.20 3.12
C PRO A 68 -9.67 9.74 1.87
N ASP A 69 -10.41 10.39 0.98
CA ASP A 69 -9.88 10.93 -0.28
C ASP A 69 -8.67 11.84 -0.07
N LEU A 70 -8.69 12.69 0.97
CA LEU A 70 -7.57 13.56 1.32
C LEU A 70 -6.26 12.78 1.55
N ILE A 71 -6.34 11.59 2.16
CA ILE A 71 -5.18 10.73 2.38
C ILE A 71 -4.72 10.14 1.05
N ILE A 72 -5.65 9.65 0.24
CA ILE A 72 -5.33 9.10 -1.09
C ILE A 72 -4.69 10.16 -2.00
N ASP A 73 -5.24 11.37 -2.04
CA ASP A 73 -4.71 12.47 -2.85
C ASP A 73 -3.29 12.84 -2.42
N ARG A 74 -3.05 12.99 -1.12
CA ARG A 74 -1.71 13.26 -0.62
C ARG A 74 -0.77 12.09 -0.93
N SER A 75 -1.25 10.85 -0.84
CA SER A 75 -0.44 9.69 -1.19
C SER A 75 -0.03 9.70 -2.66
N CYS A 76 -0.98 9.94 -3.56
CA CYS A 76 -0.76 9.94 -5.00
C CYS A 76 0.14 11.11 -5.45
N LEU A 77 -0.08 12.31 -4.90
CA LEU A 77 0.62 13.51 -5.36
C LEU A 77 1.99 13.70 -4.70
N ASN A 78 2.15 13.28 -3.44
CA ASN A 78 3.33 13.66 -2.64
C ASN A 78 4.15 12.48 -2.13
N ILE A 79 3.51 11.37 -1.73
CA ILE A 79 4.20 10.28 -1.04
C ILE A 79 4.72 9.25 -2.04
N LEU A 80 3.84 8.67 -2.84
CA LEU A 80 4.15 7.59 -3.78
C LEU A 80 5.23 8.00 -4.79
N PRO A 81 5.21 9.21 -5.38
CA PRO A 81 6.29 9.65 -6.27
C PRO A 81 7.68 9.72 -5.62
N GLN A 82 7.80 9.70 -4.29
CA GLN A 82 9.10 9.71 -3.61
C GLN A 82 9.62 8.31 -3.28
N ILE A 83 8.74 7.32 -3.21
CA ILE A 83 9.08 5.96 -2.74
C ILE A 83 8.80 4.86 -3.77
N HIS A 84 8.17 5.20 -4.92
CA HIS A 84 7.71 4.23 -5.93
C HIS A 84 8.78 3.23 -6.39
N GLN A 85 10.04 3.68 -6.51
CA GLN A 85 11.16 2.84 -6.94
C GLN A 85 11.53 1.72 -5.95
N TYR A 86 11.05 1.80 -4.71
CA TYR A 86 11.34 0.83 -3.64
C TYR A 86 10.16 -0.08 -3.34
N ILE A 87 8.99 0.20 -3.90
CA ILE A 87 7.76 -0.55 -3.63
C ILE A 87 7.77 -1.83 -4.47
N GLU A 88 7.75 -2.95 -3.77
CA GLU A 88 7.64 -4.29 -4.36
C GLU A 88 6.24 -4.88 -4.20
N CYS A 89 5.53 -4.47 -3.15
CA CYS A 89 4.19 -4.93 -2.81
C CYS A 89 3.27 -3.77 -2.44
N LEU A 90 2.10 -3.67 -3.08
CA LEU A 90 1.01 -2.79 -2.68
C LEU A 90 -0.18 -3.59 -2.17
N ILE A 91 -0.67 -3.20 -1.00
CA ILE A 91 -1.90 -3.71 -0.42
C ILE A 91 -2.95 -2.60 -0.49
N LEU A 92 -3.98 -2.81 -1.31
CA LEU A 92 -4.93 -1.79 -1.74
C LEU A 92 -6.37 -2.18 -1.40
N GLU A 93 -7.22 -1.18 -1.30
CA GLU A 93 -8.66 -1.37 -1.36
C GLU A 93 -9.14 -1.12 -2.81
N PRO A 94 -10.10 -1.91 -3.33
CA PRO A 94 -10.54 -1.80 -4.71
C PRO A 94 -10.89 -0.38 -5.18
N ILE A 95 -11.59 0.41 -4.35
CA ILE A 95 -12.10 1.73 -4.77
C ILE A 95 -10.98 2.73 -5.12
N SER A 96 -9.81 2.59 -4.50
CA SER A 96 -8.68 3.51 -4.67
C SER A 96 -7.61 2.98 -5.63
N THR A 97 -7.80 1.79 -6.17
CA THR A 97 -6.79 1.07 -6.95
C THR A 97 -6.38 1.86 -8.18
N GLU A 98 -7.33 2.31 -9.00
CA GLU A 98 -7.04 3.04 -10.23
C GLU A 98 -6.23 4.31 -9.95
N ARG A 99 -6.71 5.14 -9.00
CA ARG A 99 -6.02 6.39 -8.61
C ARG A 99 -4.58 6.14 -8.16
N ILE A 100 -4.35 5.10 -7.37
CA ILE A 100 -3.02 4.76 -6.84
C ILE A 100 -2.11 4.25 -7.97
N LEU A 101 -2.58 3.29 -8.76
CA LEU A 101 -1.77 2.69 -9.83
C LEU A 101 -1.43 3.68 -10.94
N LEU A 102 -2.31 4.65 -11.21
CA LEU A 102 -2.06 5.71 -12.21
C LEU A 102 -1.23 6.89 -11.66
N SER A 103 -0.98 6.96 -10.35
CA SER A 103 -0.28 8.10 -9.75
C SER A 103 1.21 8.17 -10.10
N THR A 104 1.85 7.03 -10.34
CA THR A 104 3.30 6.93 -10.63
C THR A 104 3.63 5.58 -11.24
N MET A 105 4.83 5.46 -11.83
CA MET A 105 5.35 4.18 -12.31
C MET A 105 6.04 3.41 -11.18
N TYR A 106 5.71 2.13 -11.01
CA TYR A 106 6.31 1.29 -9.95
C TYR A 106 7.25 0.23 -10.54
N PRO A 107 8.54 0.54 -10.77
CA PRO A 107 9.44 -0.33 -11.53
C PRO A 107 9.79 -1.65 -10.85
N ARG A 108 9.52 -1.79 -9.54
CA ARG A 108 9.81 -3.00 -8.76
C ARG A 108 8.55 -3.73 -8.27
N LEU A 109 7.38 -3.20 -8.58
CA LEU A 109 6.12 -3.73 -8.11
C LEU A 109 5.87 -5.08 -8.76
N HIS A 110 5.90 -6.13 -7.95
CA HIS A 110 5.61 -7.49 -8.40
C HIS A 110 4.55 -8.20 -7.58
N LYS A 111 3.91 -7.48 -6.66
CA LYS A 111 2.83 -7.99 -5.85
C LYS A 111 1.75 -6.95 -5.64
N LEU A 112 0.54 -7.25 -6.10
CA LEU A 112 -0.68 -6.53 -5.73
C LEU A 112 -1.55 -7.42 -4.86
N ILE A 113 -2.06 -6.86 -3.77
CA ILE A 113 -2.95 -7.51 -2.82
C ILE A 113 -4.17 -6.61 -2.62
N PHE A 114 -5.37 -7.17 -2.74
CA PHE A 114 -6.61 -6.43 -2.46
C PHE A 114 -7.24 -6.90 -1.16
N THR A 115 -7.64 -5.97 -0.29
CA THR A 115 -8.14 -6.29 1.05
C THR A 115 -9.64 -6.58 1.13
N LYS A 116 -10.41 -6.27 0.08
CA LYS A 116 -11.88 -6.39 0.07
C LYS A 116 -12.40 -6.74 -1.32
N ILE A 117 -12.02 -7.91 -1.81
CA ILE A 117 -12.45 -8.35 -3.13
C ILE A 117 -13.91 -8.82 -3.06
N ASN A 118 -14.80 -8.07 -3.69
CA ASN A 118 -16.13 -8.57 -4.04
C ASN A 118 -16.05 -9.31 -5.39
N THR A 119 -16.86 -10.35 -5.58
CA THR A 119 -17.02 -11.04 -6.87
C THR A 119 -17.33 -10.07 -8.01
N ASP A 120 -18.09 -9.01 -7.74
CA ASP A 120 -18.40 -7.99 -8.75
C ASP A 120 -17.16 -7.19 -9.19
N PHE A 121 -16.22 -6.94 -8.27
CA PHE A 121 -14.95 -6.29 -8.60
C PHE A 121 -14.12 -7.17 -9.53
N VAL A 122 -14.05 -8.47 -9.24
CA VAL A 122 -13.34 -9.44 -10.08
C VAL A 122 -13.97 -9.52 -11.46
N LEU A 123 -15.30 -9.62 -11.55
CA LEU A 123 -16.01 -9.72 -12.82
C LEU A 123 -15.86 -8.42 -13.65
N HIS A 124 -16.03 -7.27 -13.01
CA HIS A 124 -15.95 -5.98 -13.70
C HIS A 124 -14.55 -5.66 -14.23
N HIS A 125 -13.49 -6.01 -13.49
CA HIS A 125 -12.12 -5.64 -13.84
C HIS A 125 -11.34 -6.75 -14.57
N PHE A 126 -11.77 -8.01 -14.47
CA PHE A 126 -11.05 -9.15 -15.04
C PHE A 126 -11.85 -9.99 -16.04
N THR A 127 -13.18 -9.79 -16.20
CA THR A 127 -13.99 -10.59 -17.16
C THR A 127 -14.85 -9.78 -18.15
N GLY A 128 -14.74 -8.45 -18.18
CA GLY A 128 -15.59 -7.60 -19.03
C GLY A 128 -15.08 -7.36 -20.48
N PRO A 129 -15.96 -7.43 -21.51
CA PRO A 129 -15.64 -7.08 -22.91
C PRO A 129 -15.61 -5.56 -23.21
N THR A 130 -15.88 -4.72 -22.20
CA THR A 130 -15.96 -3.25 -22.32
C THR A 130 -14.76 -2.52 -21.74
N CYS A 131 -13.66 -3.23 -21.51
CA CYS A 131 -12.40 -2.56 -21.24
C CYS A 131 -11.86 -2.10 -22.60
N PRO A 132 -11.80 -0.78 -22.90
CA PRO A 132 -11.21 -0.31 -24.14
C PRO A 132 -9.80 -0.88 -24.21
N ALA A 133 -9.40 -1.46 -25.36
CA ALA A 133 -8.08 -2.07 -25.52
C ALA A 133 -6.94 -1.13 -25.07
N GLU A 134 -7.15 0.19 -25.16
CA GLU A 134 -6.25 1.25 -24.72
C GLU A 134 -6.02 1.33 -23.18
N PHE A 135 -6.92 0.79 -22.36
CA PHE A 135 -6.83 0.80 -20.89
C PHE A 135 -6.33 -0.53 -20.30
N VAL A 136 -6.53 -1.64 -21.01
CA VAL A 136 -6.05 -2.96 -20.60
C VAL A 136 -4.58 -3.14 -20.92
N GLU A 137 -4.11 -2.64 -22.06
CA GLU A 137 -2.77 -3.00 -22.52
C GLU A 137 -1.62 -2.53 -21.61
N PRO A 138 -1.53 -1.27 -21.15
CA PRO A 138 -0.33 -0.84 -20.43
C PRO A 138 -0.25 -1.42 -19.01
N VAL A 139 -1.38 -1.64 -18.35
CA VAL A 139 -1.44 -2.16 -16.97
C VAL A 139 -1.57 -3.68 -17.00
N LEU A 140 -2.51 -4.26 -17.76
CA LEU A 140 -2.74 -5.71 -17.74
C LEU A 140 -1.76 -6.52 -18.61
N GLN A 141 -1.07 -5.97 -19.63
CA GLN A 141 0.01 -6.70 -20.31
C GLN A 141 1.31 -6.78 -19.48
N HIS A 142 1.55 -5.83 -18.58
CA HIS A 142 2.67 -5.93 -17.64
C HIS A 142 2.37 -6.85 -16.46
N PHE A 143 1.11 -6.90 -16.00
CA PHE A 143 0.77 -7.47 -14.69
C PHE A 143 0.05 -8.83 -14.71
N LEU A 144 -0.12 -9.52 -15.86
CA LEU A 144 -0.75 -10.86 -15.87
C LEU A 144 0.19 -11.94 -16.43
N PRO A 145 0.89 -12.65 -15.53
CA PRO A 145 0.83 -14.10 -15.60
C PRO A 145 0.59 -14.69 -14.20
N ARG A 146 -0.62 -15.20 -13.98
CA ARG A 146 -1.10 -15.96 -12.80
C ARG A 146 -1.69 -15.11 -11.68
N VAL A 147 -3.03 -15.18 -11.62
CA VAL A 147 -3.81 -14.88 -10.43
C VAL A 147 -3.83 -16.16 -9.57
N GLU A 148 -3.25 -16.11 -8.38
CA GLU A 148 -3.35 -17.20 -7.41
C GLU A 148 -4.22 -16.75 -6.21
N PRO A 149 -5.26 -17.51 -5.82
CA PRO A 149 -5.98 -17.25 -4.59
C PRO A 149 -5.09 -17.59 -3.39
N VAL A 150 -4.78 -16.61 -2.55
CA VAL A 150 -4.06 -16.84 -1.29
C VAL A 150 -5.07 -16.99 -0.16
N LEU A 151 -5.17 -18.22 0.37
CA LEU A 151 -5.85 -18.52 1.63
C LEU A 151 -4.86 -18.30 2.77
N ASP A 152 -4.99 -17.18 3.48
CA ASP A 152 -4.23 -16.94 4.73
C ASP A 152 -5.03 -17.53 5.91
N PRO A 153 -4.52 -18.55 6.62
CA PRO A 153 -5.21 -19.16 7.75
C PRO A 153 -5.37 -18.23 8.96
N ALA A 154 -4.69 -17.08 9.00
CA ALA A 154 -4.84 -16.07 10.05
C ALA A 154 -5.98 -15.05 9.79
N ILE A 155 -6.67 -15.16 8.65
CA ILE A 155 -7.68 -14.19 8.21
C ILE A 155 -9.04 -14.91 8.08
N PRO A 156 -10.13 -14.40 8.70
CA PRO A 156 -11.43 -15.07 8.67
C PRO A 156 -11.91 -15.28 7.22
N ALA A 157 -12.62 -16.39 7.00
CA ALA A 157 -13.01 -17.02 5.73
C ALA A 157 -13.73 -16.15 4.66
N ALA A 158 -13.86 -14.84 4.87
CA ALA A 158 -14.51 -13.88 3.98
C ALA A 158 -13.52 -12.99 3.19
N SER A 159 -12.21 -13.17 3.34
CA SER A 159 -11.22 -12.37 2.61
C SER A 159 -10.51 -13.22 1.56
N VAL A 160 -10.88 -13.03 0.30
CA VAL A 160 -10.12 -13.56 -0.84
C VAL A 160 -9.02 -12.55 -1.16
N PHE A 161 -7.76 -12.98 -1.10
CA PHE A 161 -6.63 -12.20 -1.57
C PHE A 161 -6.29 -12.67 -2.98
N LEU A 162 -6.48 -11.80 -3.98
CA LEU A 162 -5.84 -11.98 -5.27
C LEU A 162 -4.39 -11.54 -5.11
N ARG A 163 -3.47 -12.48 -5.35
CA ARG A 163 -2.07 -12.17 -5.60
C ARG A 163 -1.88 -12.08 -7.10
N ILE A 164 -1.51 -10.89 -7.56
CA ILE A 164 -1.01 -10.69 -8.93
C ILE A 164 0.52 -10.69 -8.83
N ILE A 165 1.15 -11.67 -9.49
CA ILE A 165 2.61 -11.72 -9.66
C ILE A 165 2.92 -11.03 -10.98
N VAL A 166 3.85 -10.08 -10.95
CA VAL A 166 4.30 -9.30 -12.11
C VAL A 166 5.63 -9.84 -12.58
#